data_AF-A0A0M5J0S6-F1
#
_entry.id   AF-A0A0M5J0S6-F1
#
_cell.length_a   1.000
_cell.length_b   1.000
_cell.length_c   1.000
_cell.angle_alpha   90.00
_cell.angle_beta   90.00
_cell.angle_gamma   90.00
#
_symmetry.space_group_name_H-M   'P 1'
#
loop_
_entity.id
_entity.type
_entity.pdbx_description
1 polymer ?
#
loop_
_entity_poly.entity_id
_entity_poly.type
_entity_poly.pdbx_seq_one_letter_code
_entity_poly.pdbx_strand_id
1 'polypeptide(L)' 'MTTPRQTQNRAKHWNARIAEARSDQERAGVWYDACRTLARQAERDGKPSLWPALTRALHDFYKHNGG' A
#
# COMPACT_ATOMS: atom_id res chain seq x y z
N MET A 1 7.42 13.98 11.73
CA MET A 1 8.43 12.90 11.90
C MET A 1 7.74 11.67 12.48
N THR A 2 7.53 10.62 11.69
CA THR A 2 7.08 9.33 12.22
C THR A 2 8.26 8.68 12.94
N THR A 3 8.09 8.35 14.21
CA THR A 3 9.14 7.65 14.96
C THR A 3 9.34 6.24 14.40
N PRO A 4 10.56 5.66 14.46
CA PRO A 4 10.85 4.31 13.94
C PRO A 4 9.87 3.23 14.42
N ARG A 5 9.32 3.38 15.63
CA ARG A 5 8.28 2.51 16.19
C ARG A 5 6.96 2.54 15.40
N GLN A 6 6.53 3.69 14.88
CA GLN A 6 5.28 3.78 14.10
C GLN A 6 5.41 3.07 12.76
N THR A 7 6.57 3.15 12.12
CA THR A 7 6.84 2.44 10.86
C THR A 7 6.86 0.93 11.09
N GLN A 8 7.53 0.46 12.16
CA GLN A 8 7.57 -0.96 12.52
C GLN A 8 6.18 -1.51 12.89
N ASN A 9 5.37 -0.73 13.62
CA ASN A 9 4.01 -1.14 13.98
C ASN A 9 3.09 -1.23 12.77
N ARG A 10 3.25 -0.33 11.79
CA ARG A 10 2.50 -0.40 10.52
C ARG A 10 2.88 -1.64 9.71
N ALA A 11 4.16 -1.96 9.60
CA ALA A 11 4.61 -3.17 8.91
C ALA A 11 4.05 -4.44 9.58
N LYS A 12 4.09 -4.52 10.91
CA LYS A 12 3.49 -5.63 11.68
C LYS A 12 1.98 -5.72 11.46
N HIS A 13 1.27 -4.60 11.46
CA HIS A 13 -0.18 -4.55 11.21
C HIS A 13 -0.54 -5.12 9.83
N TRP A 14 0.14 -4.68 8.77
CA TRP A 14 -0.14 -5.18 7.42
C TRP A 14 0.24 -6.65 7.26
N ASN A 15 1.36 -7.09 7.83
CA ASN A 15 1.76 -8.49 7.80
C ASN A 15 0.76 -9.40 8.55
N ALA A 16 0.21 -8.94 9.68
CA ALA A 16 -0.84 -9.66 10.39
C ALA A 16 -2.10 -9.80 9.52
N ARG A 17 -2.54 -8.72 8.86
CA ARG A 17 -3.70 -8.74 7.95
C ARG A 17 -3.49 -9.63 6.73
N ILE A 18 -2.26 -9.72 6.21
CA ILE A 18 -1.91 -10.66 5.12
C ILE A 18 -1.94 -12.11 5.61
N ALA A 19 -1.47 -12.38 6.83
CA ALA A 19 -1.51 -13.72 7.41
C ALA A 19 -2.94 -14.21 7.67
N GLU A 20 -3.87 -13.30 7.95
CA GLU A 20 -5.30 -13.59 8.14
C GLU A 20 -6.07 -13.77 6.82
N ALA A 21 -5.56 -13.22 5.72
CA ALA A 21 -6.19 -13.31 4.40
C ALA A 21 -6.17 -14.75 3.85
N ARG A 22 -7.35 -15.26 3.50
CA ARG A 22 -7.57 -16.66 3.09
C ARG A 22 -7.51 -16.84 1.57
N SER A 23 -7.51 -15.75 0.82
CA SER A 23 -7.45 -15.74 -0.63
C SER A 23 -6.47 -14.69 -1.15
N ASP A 24 -5.96 -14.88 -2.36
CA ASP A 24 -5.10 -13.90 -3.01
C ASP A 24 -5.84 -12.59 -3.32
N GLN A 25 -7.16 -12.64 -3.52
CA GLN A 25 -8.01 -11.45 -3.63
C GLN A 25 -7.97 -10.61 -2.35
N GLU A 26 -8.12 -11.24 -1.18
CA GLU A 26 -8.03 -10.55 0.11
C GLU A 26 -6.63 -9.98 0.34
N ARG A 27 -5.57 -10.73 -0.01
CA ARG A 27 -4.18 -10.26 0.10
C ARG A 27 -3.92 -9.05 -0.79
N ALA A 28 -4.42 -9.07 -2.03
CA ALA A 28 -4.32 -7.94 -2.95
C ALA A 28 -5.04 -6.70 -2.39
N GLY A 29 -6.23 -6.88 -1.81
CA GLY A 29 -6.97 -5.81 -1.13
C GLY A 29 -6.20 -5.19 0.03
N VAL A 30 -5.59 -6.02 0.89
CA VAL A 30 -4.78 -5.56 2.03
C VAL A 30 -3.57 -4.73 1.56
N TRP A 31 -2.85 -5.20 0.52
CA TRP A 31 -1.73 -4.45 -0.04
C TRP A 31 -2.16 -3.14 -0.71
N TYR A 32 -3.29 -3.14 -1.40
CA TYR A 32 -3.86 -1.93 -1.98
C TYR A 32 -4.16 -0.87 -0.90
N ASP A 33 -4.82 -1.27 0.19
CA ASP A 33 -5.10 -0.39 1.33
C ASP A 33 -3.82 0.12 2.01
N ALA A 34 -2.80 -0.72 2.13
CA ALA A 34 -1.49 -0.34 2.67
C ALA A 34 -0.84 0.76 1.82
N CYS A 35 -0.79 0.56 0.50
CA CYS A 35 -0.25 1.53 -0.45
C CYS A 35 -1.04 2.84 -0.45
N ARG A 36 -2.37 2.78 -0.40
CA ARG A 36 -3.24 3.96 -0.31
C ARG A 36 -3.02 4.75 0.98
N THR A 37 -2.84 4.04 2.10
CA THR A 37 -2.55 4.66 3.40
C THR A 37 -1.18 5.35 3.39
N LEU A 38 -0.18 4.73 2.76
CA LEU A 38 1.15 5.31 2.58
C LEU A 38 1.09 6.59 1.74
N ALA A 39 0.40 6.57 0.59
CA ALA A 39 0.27 7.73 -0.28
C ALA A 39 -0.42 8.91 0.42
N ARG A 40 -1.50 8.64 1.17
CA ARG A 40 -2.19 9.66 2.00
C ARG A 40 -1.29 10.27 3.07
N GLN A 41 -0.48 9.45 3.74
CA GLN A 41 0.46 9.98 4.74
C GLN A 41 1.49 10.87 4.07
N ALA A 42 2.04 10.44 2.94
CA ALA A 42 3.04 11.21 2.22
C ALA A 42 2.51 12.54 1.69
N GLU A 43 1.26 12.57 1.20
CA GLU A 43 0.57 13.80 0.82
C GLU A 43 0.47 14.78 2.01
N ARG A 44 0.05 14.29 3.18
CA ARG A 44 0.02 15.10 4.42
C ARG A 44 1.40 15.59 4.85
N ASP A 45 2.44 14.80 4.58
CA ASP A 45 3.83 15.14 4.87
C ASP A 45 4.48 16.03 3.78
N GLY A 46 3.70 16.52 2.80
CA GLY A 46 4.15 17.41 1.74
C GLY A 46 4.90 16.72 0.59
N LYS A 47 4.77 15.39 0.46
CA LYS A 47 5.41 14.56 -0.58
C LYS A 47 4.34 13.85 -1.44
N PRO A 48 3.62 14.57 -2.33
CA PRO A 48 2.52 14.01 -3.11
C PRO A 48 2.96 13.02 -4.21
N SER A 49 4.26 12.84 -4.43
CA SER A 49 4.83 12.00 -5.50
C SER A 49 4.50 10.51 -5.39
N LEU A 50 3.97 10.05 -4.25
CA LEU A 50 3.57 8.66 -4.05
C LEU A 50 2.25 8.29 -4.76
N TRP A 51 1.36 9.25 -5.02
CA TRP A 51 0.15 8.99 -5.79
C TRP A 51 0.43 8.61 -7.25
N PRO A 52 1.26 9.37 -8.01
CA PRO A 52 1.69 8.96 -9.35
C PRO A 52 2.36 7.57 -9.37
N ALA A 53 3.19 7.25 -8.38
CA ALA A 53 3.85 5.95 -8.28
C ALA A 53 2.84 4.80 -8.09
N LEU A 54 1.85 4.99 -7.23
CA LEU A 54 0.76 4.03 -7.03
C LEU A 54 -0.06 3.86 -8.31
N THR A 55 -0.45 4.97 -8.96
CA THR A 55 -1.20 4.94 -10.23
C THR A 55 -0.45 4.15 -11.30
N ARG A 56 0.87 4.37 -11.45
CA ARG A 56 1.69 3.65 -12.41
C ARG A 56 1.71 2.15 -12.14
N ALA A 57 1.91 1.73 -10.89
CA ALA A 57 1.93 0.31 -10.53
C ALA A 57 0.60 -0.40 -10.86
N LEU A 58 -0.54 0.26 -10.61
CA LEU A 58 -1.86 -0.29 -10.92
C LEU A 58 -2.11 -0.34 -12.43
N HIS A 59 -1.72 0.72 -13.14
CA HIS A 59 -1.84 0.79 -14.59
C HIS A 59 -0.98 -0.28 -15.28
N ASP A 60 0.26 -0.48 -14.82
CA ASP A 60 1.16 -1.50 -15.37
C ASP A 60 0.62 -2.91 -15.09
N PHE A 61 0.08 -3.16 -13.90
CA PHE A 61 -0.61 -4.41 -13.59
C PHE A 61 -1.79 -4.68 -14.53
N TYR A 62 -2.64 -3.67 -14.75
CA TYR A 62 -3.78 -3.78 -15.67
C TYR A 62 -3.33 -4.07 -17.11
N LYS A 63 -2.37 -3.29 -17.63
CA LYS A 63 -1.85 -3.48 -18.98
C LYS A 63 -1.22 -4.84 -19.19
N HIS A 64 -0.52 -5.38 -18.20
CA HIS A 64 0.15 -6.67 -18.34
C HIS A 64 -0.80 -7.86 -18.34
N ASN A 65 -1.99 -7.74 -17.73
CA ASN A 65 -2.90 -8.87 -17.49
C ASN A 65 -4.23 -8.80 -18.26
N GLY A 66 -4.55 -7.68 -18.92
CA GLY A 66 -5.79 -7.57 -19.71
C GLY A 66 -5.84 -6.39 -20.68
N GLY A 67 -4.72 -5.68 -20.87
CA GLY A 67 -4.62 -4.55 -21.79
C GLY A 67 -4.17 -4.97 -23.19
#